data_AF-A0A9P0GAU2-F1
#
_entry.id   AF-A0A9P0GAU2-F1
#
_cell.length_a   1.000
_cell.length_b   1.000
_cell.length_c   1.000
_cell.angle_alpha   90.00
_cell.angle_beta   90.00
_cell.angle_gamma   90.00
#
_symmetry.space_group_name_H-M   'P 1'
#
loop_
_entity.id
_entity.type
_entity.pdbx_description
1 polymer ?
#
loop_
_entity_poly.entity_id
_entity_poly.type
_entity_poly.pdbx_seq_one_letter_code
_entity_poly.pdbx_strand_id
1 'polypeptide(L)'
;MVWLLANDLDYEKAAEVPLAMRFPFFEFSSFVHSETKATFLKENQFDADKCKIIQNIDYPGWKYLHEMTERRFIKTHLPFSLLPPKLLETGCKVIYVARNPKDVAVSFYHLNRAYRTQGYIGDFTQFWKYFQKGLVAWSPYWEHIKEGWNRRHEKNCLFLFYEDMNKVDLKPVIEKISNFLGKQYSDQEICLLEDHLRIDNFKNNKSVNNDDHKELGILLSTEENFVRKGKSGGWKSYFDDDLNTEADIWIQENLKSFDIQFPITK
;
A
#
# COMPACT_ATOMS: atom_id res chain seq x y z
N MET A 1 -3.47 -11.20 2.74
CA MET A 1 -3.72 -12.06 1.57
C MET A 1 -2.44 -12.76 1.08
N VAL A 2 -1.52 -12.08 0.39
CA VAL A 2 -0.32 -12.72 -0.21
C VAL A 2 0.51 -13.53 0.78
N TRP A 3 0.77 -12.98 1.98
CA TRP A 3 1.52 -13.70 3.02
C TRP A 3 0.84 -15.01 3.42
N LEU A 4 -0.47 -14.97 3.68
CA LEU A 4 -1.25 -16.15 4.06
C LEU A 4 -1.26 -17.20 2.95
N LEU A 5 -1.54 -16.79 1.70
CA LEU A 5 -1.50 -17.70 0.55
C LEU A 5 -0.11 -18.28 0.29
N ALA A 6 0.97 -17.59 0.67
CA ALA A 6 2.31 -18.12 0.47
C ALA A 6 2.76 -19.05 1.61
N ASN A 7 2.14 -18.93 2.79
CA ASN A 7 2.44 -19.67 4.02
C ASN A 7 1.23 -20.51 4.46
N ASP A 8 0.54 -21.12 3.49
CA ASP A 8 -0.45 -22.18 3.75
C ASP A 8 -1.56 -21.80 4.74
N LEU A 9 -2.00 -20.53 4.64
CA LEU A 9 -3.06 -19.95 5.46
C LEU A 9 -2.77 -20.00 6.97
N ASP A 10 -1.51 -19.84 7.36
CA ASP A 10 -1.10 -19.76 8.77
C ASP A 10 -1.56 -18.43 9.42
N TYR A 11 -2.82 -18.41 9.89
CA TYR A 11 -3.42 -17.25 10.54
C TYR A 11 -2.81 -16.96 11.92
N GLU A 12 -2.33 -17.99 12.62
CA GLU A 12 -1.72 -17.85 13.94
C GLU A 12 -0.41 -17.08 13.81
N LYS A 13 0.47 -17.51 12.89
CA LYS A 13 1.73 -16.82 12.66
C LYS A 13 1.53 -15.43 12.05
N ALA A 14 0.52 -15.26 11.21
CA ALA A 14 0.16 -13.94 10.71
C ALA A 14 -0.30 -12.98 11.81
N ALA A 15 -0.93 -13.48 12.87
CA ALA A 15 -1.36 -12.68 14.03
C ALA A 15 -0.19 -12.41 15.01
N GLU A 16 0.72 -13.37 15.19
CA GLU A 16 1.87 -13.27 16.09
C GLU A 16 2.95 -12.31 15.54
N VAL A 17 3.28 -12.43 14.24
CA VAL A 17 4.38 -11.68 13.64
C VAL A 17 3.89 -10.36 13.04
N PRO A 18 4.45 -9.19 13.44
CA PRO A 18 4.04 -7.90 12.90
C PRO A 18 4.15 -7.80 11.37
N LEU A 19 3.23 -7.05 10.75
CA LEU A 19 3.23 -6.86 9.30
C LEU A 19 4.55 -6.28 8.77
N ALA A 20 5.18 -5.34 9.49
CA ALA A 20 6.46 -4.76 9.08
C ALA A 20 7.61 -5.79 9.03
N MET A 21 7.53 -6.86 9.81
CA MET A 21 8.50 -7.97 9.77
C MET A 21 8.13 -9.00 8.70
N ARG A 22 6.83 -9.24 8.50
CA ARG A 22 6.34 -10.14 7.44
C ARG A 22 6.51 -9.55 6.04
N PHE A 23 6.37 -8.24 5.90
CA PHE A 23 6.43 -7.44 4.67
C PHE A 23 7.20 -6.13 4.95
N PRO A 24 8.54 -6.18 5.10
CA PRO A 24 9.36 -4.98 5.20
C PRO A 24 9.07 -4.00 4.08
N PHE A 25 8.86 -2.73 4.46
CA PHE A 25 8.65 -1.64 3.53
C PHE A 25 9.99 -1.06 3.10
N PHE A 26 10.42 -1.42 1.88
CA PHE A 26 11.78 -1.26 1.39
C PHE A 26 12.33 0.16 1.54
N GLU A 27 11.53 1.17 1.18
CA GLU A 27 11.93 2.57 1.20
C GLU A 27 11.39 3.37 2.40
N PHE A 28 10.83 2.74 3.44
CA PHE A 28 10.24 3.50 4.55
C PHE A 28 11.25 4.44 5.24
N SER A 29 12.48 3.97 5.41
CA SER A 29 13.59 4.73 6.00
C SER A 29 13.84 6.08 5.32
N SER A 30 13.55 6.23 4.02
CA SER A 30 13.74 7.51 3.31
C SER A 30 12.76 8.59 3.73
N PHE A 31 11.68 8.23 4.44
CA PHE A 31 10.70 9.18 4.97
C PHE A 31 10.99 9.58 6.43
N VAL A 32 12.02 9.03 7.05
CA VAL A 32 12.33 9.31 8.45
C VAL A 32 13.48 10.31 8.53
N HIS A 33 13.15 11.59 8.71
CA HIS A 33 14.16 12.61 9.00
C HIS A 33 14.72 12.46 10.41
N SER A 34 16.01 12.79 10.60
CA SER A 34 16.70 12.67 11.89
C SER A 34 16.03 13.49 13.00
N GLU A 35 15.54 14.70 12.67
CA GLU A 35 14.80 15.54 13.61
C GLU A 35 13.46 14.90 14.02
N THR A 36 12.71 14.38 13.06
CA THR A 36 11.44 13.69 13.31
C THR A 36 11.65 12.46 14.21
N LYS A 37 12.70 11.67 13.94
CA LYS A 37 13.10 10.54 14.80
C LYS A 37 13.46 11.00 16.21
N ALA A 38 14.23 12.09 16.34
CA ALA A 38 14.58 12.64 17.64
C ALA A 38 13.35 13.09 18.45
N THR A 39 12.34 13.68 17.77
CA THR A 39 11.05 13.99 18.39
C THR A 39 10.35 12.74 18.92
N PHE A 40 10.26 11.67 18.12
CA PHE A 40 9.64 10.42 18.57
C PHE A 40 10.37 9.79 19.76
N LEU A 41 11.71 9.80 19.75
CA LEU A 41 12.52 9.30 20.88
C LEU A 41 12.26 10.10 22.15
N LYS A 42 12.19 11.43 22.05
CA LYS A 42 11.91 12.30 23.20
C LYS A 42 10.51 12.04 23.78
N GLU A 43 9.51 11.89 22.93
CA GLU A 43 8.12 11.62 23.34
C GLU A 43 7.96 10.24 24.00
N ASN A 44 8.80 9.28 23.62
CA ASN A 44 8.79 7.91 24.15
C ASN A 44 9.93 7.64 25.14
N GLN A 45 10.59 8.67 25.68
CA GLN A 45 11.83 8.53 26.47
C GLN A 45 11.70 7.67 27.75
N PHE A 46 10.48 7.41 28.20
CA PHE A 46 10.18 6.59 29.38
C PHE A 46 9.78 5.15 29.05
N ASP A 47 9.75 4.79 27.76
CA ASP A 47 9.43 3.45 27.27
C ASP A 47 10.62 2.92 26.46
N ALA A 48 11.42 2.06 27.10
CA ALA A 48 12.66 1.54 26.53
C ALA A 48 12.42 0.68 25.28
N ASP A 49 11.32 -0.06 25.25
CA ASP A 49 10.98 -0.94 24.13
C ASP A 49 10.57 -0.12 22.90
N LYS A 50 9.74 0.91 23.10
CA LYS A 50 9.40 1.86 22.03
C LYS A 50 10.62 2.61 21.53
N CYS A 51 11.48 3.09 22.44
CA CYS A 51 12.73 3.74 22.06
C CYS A 51 13.61 2.84 21.17
N LYS A 52 13.74 1.56 21.50
CA LYS A 52 14.50 0.59 20.71
C LYS A 52 13.89 0.40 19.31
N ILE A 53 12.57 0.37 19.19
CA ILE A 53 11.90 0.30 17.88
C ILE A 53 12.19 1.57 17.08
N ILE A 54 11.96 2.76 17.67
CA ILE A 54 12.17 4.07 17.04
C ILE A 54 13.62 4.26 16.60
N GLN A 55 14.59 3.74 17.35
CA GLN A 55 16.01 3.80 16.95
C GLN A 55 16.30 3.11 15.61
N ASN A 56 15.46 2.16 15.19
CA ASN A 56 15.66 1.35 13.99
C ASN A 56 14.69 1.69 12.84
N ILE A 57 13.78 2.67 12.99
CA ILE A 57 12.78 2.98 11.94
C ILE A 57 13.38 3.57 10.65
N ASP A 58 14.59 4.14 10.75
CA ASP A 58 15.39 4.64 9.63
C ASP A 58 16.44 3.62 9.16
N TYR A 59 16.39 2.37 9.65
CA TYR A 59 17.30 1.32 9.19
C TYR A 59 17.08 1.06 7.69
N PRO A 60 18.11 1.18 6.84
CA PRO A 60 17.92 1.09 5.40
C PRO A 60 17.35 -0.28 4.98
N GLY A 61 16.26 -0.27 4.22
CA GLY A 61 15.58 -1.51 3.82
C GLY A 61 16.47 -2.47 3.05
N TRP A 62 17.42 -1.97 2.24
CA TRP A 62 18.38 -2.84 1.54
C TRP A 62 19.33 -3.60 2.49
N LYS A 63 19.68 -3.03 3.65
CA LYS A 63 20.46 -3.74 4.69
C LYS A 63 19.61 -4.79 5.35
N TYR A 64 18.40 -4.40 5.76
CA TYR A 64 17.43 -5.32 6.37
C TYR A 64 17.16 -6.54 5.47
N LEU A 65 16.90 -6.32 4.18
CA LEU A 65 16.66 -7.39 3.21
C LEU A 65 17.89 -8.28 2.91
N HIS A 66 19.10 -7.80 3.21
CA HIS A 66 20.33 -8.58 3.09
C HIS A 66 20.52 -9.53 4.28
N GLU A 67 20.03 -9.15 5.46
CA GLU A 67 20.12 -9.94 6.69
C GLU A 67 19.03 -11.04 6.78
N MET A 68 17.95 -10.92 6.00
CA MET A 68 16.89 -11.93 5.96
C MET A 68 17.37 -13.24 5.32
N THR A 69 17.24 -14.34 6.06
CA THR A 69 17.58 -15.70 5.60
C THR A 69 16.38 -16.45 5.01
N GLU A 70 15.18 -16.11 5.44
CA GLU A 70 13.94 -16.76 5.01
C GLU A 70 13.41 -16.21 3.68
N ARG A 71 12.31 -16.79 3.17
CA ARG A 71 11.60 -16.25 2.01
C ARG A 71 11.22 -14.79 2.26
N ARG A 72 11.77 -13.89 1.45
CA ARG A 72 11.52 -12.46 1.55
C ARG A 72 10.19 -12.08 0.89
N PHE A 73 9.34 -11.40 1.63
CA PHE A 73 8.19 -10.68 1.11
C PHE A 73 8.46 -9.20 1.27
N ILE A 74 8.33 -8.43 0.20
CA ILE A 74 8.78 -7.04 0.18
C ILE A 74 7.60 -6.17 -0.20
N LYS A 75 7.33 -5.14 0.59
CA LYS A 75 6.45 -4.03 0.21
C LYS A 75 7.31 -2.94 -0.39
N THR A 76 6.90 -2.41 -1.54
CA THR A 76 7.49 -1.21 -2.11
C THR A 76 6.44 -0.45 -2.92
N HIS A 77 6.61 0.86 -3.01
CA HIS A 77 5.92 1.78 -3.90
C HIS A 77 6.90 2.37 -4.93
N LEU A 78 8.12 1.83 -5.06
CA LEU A 78 9.02 2.22 -6.12
C LEU A 78 8.50 1.73 -7.49
N PRO A 79 8.63 2.56 -8.55
CA PRO A 79 8.39 2.12 -9.91
C PRO A 79 9.43 1.07 -10.33
N PHE A 80 9.11 0.27 -11.35
CA PHE A 80 10.00 -0.79 -11.84
C PHE A 80 11.37 -0.25 -12.32
N SER A 81 11.42 0.98 -12.81
CA SER A 81 12.64 1.69 -13.25
C SER A 81 13.62 1.97 -12.11
N LEU A 82 13.15 1.99 -10.86
CA LEU A 82 13.99 2.12 -9.65
C LEU A 82 14.22 0.78 -8.94
N LEU A 83 13.68 -0.31 -9.46
CA LEU A 83 13.95 -1.68 -9.00
C LEU A 83 15.04 -2.33 -9.86
N PRO A 84 15.65 -3.45 -9.42
CA PRO A 84 16.62 -4.16 -10.24
C PRO A 84 16.07 -4.47 -11.65
N PRO A 85 16.75 -4.07 -12.74
CA PRO A 85 16.19 -4.19 -14.10
C PRO A 85 15.75 -5.60 -14.51
N LYS A 86 16.44 -6.61 -13.97
CA LYS A 86 16.18 -8.04 -14.22
C LYS A 86 15.33 -8.69 -13.13
N LEU A 87 14.64 -7.93 -12.28
CA LEU A 87 13.89 -8.44 -11.12
C LEU A 87 13.00 -9.63 -11.49
N LEU A 88 12.22 -9.50 -12.56
CA LEU A 88 11.26 -10.51 -13.01
C LEU A 88 11.92 -11.75 -13.65
N GLU A 89 13.20 -11.66 -14.05
CA GLU A 89 13.99 -12.79 -14.57
C GLU A 89 14.62 -13.62 -13.43
N THR A 90 14.74 -13.07 -12.21
CA THR A 90 15.38 -13.77 -11.08
C THR A 90 14.52 -14.85 -10.42
N GLY A 91 13.26 -15.01 -10.87
CA GLY A 91 12.24 -15.81 -10.19
C GLY A 91 11.46 -15.05 -9.11
N CYS A 92 11.79 -13.78 -8.85
CA CYS A 92 10.99 -12.90 -8.02
C CYS A 92 9.61 -12.66 -8.67
N LYS A 93 8.54 -12.88 -7.91
CA LYS A 93 7.16 -12.58 -8.32
C LYS A 93 6.75 -11.21 -7.79
N VAL A 94 6.22 -10.36 -8.65
CA VAL A 94 5.70 -9.03 -8.31
C VAL A 94 4.18 -9.01 -8.49
N ILE A 95 3.46 -8.57 -7.47
CA ILE A 95 2.03 -8.27 -7.55
C ILE A 95 1.89 -6.75 -7.54
N TYR A 96 1.52 -6.18 -8.68
CA TYR A 96 1.34 -4.75 -8.87
C TYR A 96 -0.14 -4.40 -8.73
N VAL A 97 -0.48 -3.39 -7.92
CA VAL A 97 -1.85 -2.95 -7.69
C VAL A 97 -2.04 -1.53 -8.22
N ALA A 98 -2.95 -1.37 -9.18
CA ALA A 98 -3.46 -0.09 -9.63
C ALA A 98 -4.79 0.24 -8.98
N ARG A 99 -5.15 1.52 -8.92
CA ARG A 99 -6.43 2.01 -8.39
C ARG A 99 -6.76 3.33 -9.06
N ASN A 100 -8.05 3.64 -9.22
CA ASN A 100 -8.54 4.90 -9.74
C ASN A 100 -7.80 6.10 -9.10
N PRO A 101 -7.23 7.02 -9.92
CA PRO A 101 -6.38 8.10 -9.40
C PRO A 101 -7.11 9.07 -8.46
N LYS A 102 -8.41 9.29 -8.63
CA LYS A 102 -9.19 10.18 -7.76
C LYS A 102 -9.27 9.61 -6.35
N ASP A 103 -9.54 8.31 -6.22
CA ASP A 103 -9.53 7.62 -4.93
C ASP A 103 -8.12 7.51 -4.33
N VAL A 104 -7.10 7.31 -5.17
CA VAL A 104 -5.68 7.32 -4.73
C VAL A 104 -5.34 8.67 -4.13
N ALA A 105 -5.66 9.78 -4.79
CA ALA A 105 -5.36 11.12 -4.29
C ALA A 105 -6.03 11.40 -2.95
N VAL A 106 -7.32 11.04 -2.78
CA VAL A 106 -8.01 11.18 -1.49
C VAL A 106 -7.34 10.32 -0.41
N SER A 107 -7.04 9.06 -0.72
CA SER A 107 -6.38 8.18 0.25
C SER A 107 -4.99 8.71 0.65
N PHE A 108 -4.25 9.25 -0.32
CA PHE A 108 -2.89 9.74 -0.10
C PHE A 108 -2.89 11.07 0.64
N TYR A 109 -3.88 11.95 0.39
CA TYR A 109 -4.12 13.16 1.17
C TYR A 109 -4.27 12.85 2.66
N HIS A 110 -5.15 11.91 3.01
CA HIS A 110 -5.34 11.47 4.41
C HIS A 110 -4.08 10.85 5.00
N LEU A 111 -3.36 10.02 4.23
CA LEU A 111 -2.10 9.44 4.68
C LEU A 111 -1.05 10.51 5.01
N ASN A 112 -0.88 11.52 4.15
CA ASN A 112 0.10 12.58 4.35
C ASN A 112 -0.25 13.51 5.52
N ARG A 113 -1.54 13.65 5.84
CA ARG A 113 -1.99 14.34 7.05
C ARG A 113 -1.74 13.53 8.32
N ALA A 114 -2.00 12.22 8.26
CA ALA A 114 -1.94 11.36 9.43
C ALA A 114 -0.50 11.01 9.85
N TYR A 115 0.40 10.78 8.90
CA TYR A 115 1.80 10.44 9.19
C TYR A 115 2.63 11.69 9.47
N ARG A 116 3.23 11.77 10.66
CA ARG A 116 4.13 12.87 11.04
C ARG A 116 5.45 12.90 10.28
N THR A 117 5.79 11.80 9.61
CA THR A 117 6.91 11.72 8.66
C THR A 117 6.61 12.41 7.32
N GLN A 118 5.33 12.71 7.04
CA GLN A 118 4.90 13.44 5.84
C GLN A 118 4.47 14.87 6.18
N GLY A 119 3.65 15.03 7.22
CA GLY A 119 3.34 16.33 7.83
C GLY A 119 2.57 17.31 6.96
N TYR A 120 1.70 16.84 6.07
CA TYR A 120 0.91 17.72 5.21
C TYR A 120 -0.20 18.44 6.02
N ILE A 121 -0.29 19.76 5.87
CA ILE A 121 -1.24 20.61 6.61
C ILE A 121 -2.22 21.38 5.71
N GLY A 122 -2.14 21.20 4.38
CA GLY A 122 -3.01 21.88 3.42
C GLY A 122 -4.36 21.19 3.23
N ASP A 123 -5.22 21.79 2.40
CA ASP A 123 -6.50 21.19 2.01
C ASP A 123 -6.34 20.15 0.88
N PHE A 124 -7.45 19.47 0.57
CA PHE A 124 -7.48 18.44 -0.46
C PHE A 124 -7.28 19.03 -1.87
N THR A 125 -7.86 20.19 -2.16
CA THR A 125 -7.77 20.84 -3.48
C THR A 125 -6.32 21.16 -3.84
N GLN A 126 -5.54 21.66 -2.88
CA GLN A 126 -4.12 21.92 -3.06
C GLN A 126 -3.32 20.61 -3.16
N PHE A 127 -3.70 19.57 -2.40
CA PHE A 127 -3.07 18.26 -2.49
C PHE A 127 -3.27 17.64 -3.88
N TRP A 128 -4.48 17.74 -4.44
CA TRP A 128 -4.81 17.28 -5.79
C TRP A 128 -3.92 17.95 -6.85
N LYS A 129 -3.71 19.27 -6.75
CA LYS A 129 -2.79 20.00 -7.64
C LYS A 129 -1.36 19.48 -7.56
N TYR A 130 -0.87 19.13 -6.37
CA TYR A 130 0.45 18.51 -6.21
C TYR A 130 0.48 17.10 -6.83
N PHE A 131 -0.57 16.32 -6.62
CA PHE A 131 -0.70 14.97 -7.16
C PHE A 131 -0.65 14.97 -8.70
N GLN A 132 -1.45 15.82 -9.37
CA GLN A 132 -1.48 15.92 -10.83
C GLN A 132 -0.14 16.39 -11.43
N LYS A 133 0.56 17.29 -10.74
CA LYS A 133 1.84 17.85 -11.17
C LYS A 133 3.04 16.94 -10.89
N GLY A 134 2.82 15.77 -10.26
CA GLY A 134 3.91 14.87 -9.88
C GLY A 134 4.80 15.46 -8.78
N LEU A 135 4.21 16.18 -7.83
CA LEU A 135 4.92 16.82 -6.70
C LEU A 135 4.68 16.07 -5.38
N VAL A 136 4.39 14.78 -5.46
CA VAL A 136 4.21 13.88 -4.31
C VAL A 136 5.12 12.66 -4.45
N ALA A 137 5.34 11.91 -3.36
CA ALA A 137 6.20 10.73 -3.40
C ALA A 137 5.70 9.69 -4.44
N TRP A 138 6.66 9.00 -5.08
CA TRP A 138 6.44 7.96 -6.10
C TRP A 138 5.71 8.42 -7.37
N SER A 139 5.58 9.72 -7.58
CA SER A 139 4.98 10.29 -8.79
C SER A 139 6.05 10.47 -9.91
N PRO A 140 5.65 10.67 -11.18
CA PRO A 140 4.28 10.86 -11.70
C PRO A 140 3.41 9.59 -11.66
N TYR A 141 2.15 9.73 -11.24
CA TYR A 141 1.22 8.60 -11.09
C TYR A 141 1.08 7.78 -12.38
N TRP A 142 0.89 8.44 -13.53
CA TRP A 142 0.65 7.72 -14.79
C TRP A 142 1.89 7.01 -15.32
N GLU A 143 3.08 7.59 -15.19
CA GLU A 143 4.33 6.91 -15.57
C GLU A 143 4.56 5.68 -14.70
N HIS A 144 4.30 5.79 -13.39
CA HIS A 144 4.36 4.66 -12.47
C HIS A 144 3.39 3.53 -12.89
N ILE A 145 2.15 3.87 -13.25
CA ILE A 145 1.15 2.89 -13.72
C ILE A 145 1.55 2.28 -15.06
N LYS A 146 2.08 3.06 -16.01
CA LYS A 146 2.55 2.58 -17.32
C LYS A 146 3.61 1.51 -17.16
N GLU A 147 4.57 1.70 -16.27
CA GLU A 147 5.61 0.71 -16.02
C GLU A 147 5.04 -0.64 -15.56
N GLY A 148 4.10 -0.64 -14.61
CA GLY A 148 3.41 -1.86 -14.18
C GLY A 148 2.54 -2.45 -15.29
N TRP A 149 1.82 -1.60 -16.02
CA TRP A 149 0.91 -2.03 -17.09
C TRP A 149 1.66 -2.69 -18.24
N ASN A 150 2.82 -2.16 -18.63
CA ASN A 150 3.63 -2.71 -19.72
C ASN A 150 4.22 -4.08 -19.38
N ARG A 151 4.41 -4.38 -18.09
CA ARG A 151 4.94 -5.66 -17.61
C ARG A 151 3.85 -6.68 -17.25
N ARG A 152 2.56 -6.33 -17.39
CA ARG A 152 1.42 -7.16 -16.92
C ARG A 152 1.32 -8.56 -17.52
N HIS A 153 1.97 -8.78 -18.66
CA HIS A 153 1.98 -10.07 -19.37
C HIS A 153 3.24 -10.90 -19.07
N GLU A 154 4.19 -10.37 -18.30
CA GLU A 154 5.34 -11.13 -17.85
C GLU A 154 4.93 -12.21 -16.84
N LYS A 155 5.47 -13.42 -16.98
CA LYS A 155 5.12 -14.59 -16.15
C LYS A 155 5.19 -14.32 -14.64
N ASN A 156 6.13 -13.48 -14.22
CA ASN A 156 6.39 -13.16 -12.82
C ASN A 156 5.79 -11.81 -12.39
N CYS A 157 4.90 -11.21 -13.18
CA CYS A 157 4.18 -9.99 -12.82
C CYS A 157 2.67 -10.25 -12.85
N LEU A 158 2.00 -9.98 -11.74
CA LEU A 158 0.54 -10.01 -11.64
C LEU A 158 0.02 -8.59 -11.46
N PHE A 159 -0.68 -8.07 -12.47
CA PHE A 159 -1.36 -6.78 -12.38
C PHE A 159 -2.80 -6.94 -11.87
N LEU A 160 -3.16 -6.16 -10.86
CA LEU A 160 -4.47 -6.15 -10.22
C LEU A 160 -5.01 -4.72 -10.11
N PHE A 161 -6.34 -4.62 -10.05
CA PHE A 161 -7.03 -3.39 -9.69
C PHE A 161 -7.57 -3.48 -8.27
N TYR A 162 -7.41 -2.42 -7.50
CA TYR A 162 -7.99 -2.31 -6.16
C TYR A 162 -9.51 -2.46 -6.19
N GLU A 163 -10.15 -1.95 -7.24
CA GLU A 163 -11.58 -2.04 -7.44
C GLU A 163 -12.07 -3.49 -7.49
N ASP A 164 -11.28 -4.42 -8.04
CA ASP A 164 -11.60 -5.84 -8.03
C ASP A 164 -11.45 -6.45 -6.63
N MET A 165 -10.44 -6.00 -5.86
CA MET A 165 -10.24 -6.40 -4.47
C MET A 165 -11.27 -5.81 -3.50
N ASN A 166 -12.05 -4.83 -3.96
CA ASN A 166 -13.08 -4.17 -3.17
C ASN A 166 -14.49 -4.70 -3.46
N LYS A 167 -14.63 -5.66 -4.39
CA LYS A 167 -15.91 -6.30 -4.67
C LYS A 167 -16.35 -7.16 -3.49
N VAL A 168 -17.67 -7.38 -3.43
CA VAL A 168 -18.28 -8.29 -2.44
C VAL A 168 -17.77 -9.71 -2.60
N ASP A 169 -17.56 -10.13 -3.85
CA ASP A 169 -16.96 -11.43 -4.20
C ASP A 169 -15.47 -11.26 -4.46
N LEU A 170 -14.66 -11.58 -3.44
CA LEU A 170 -13.20 -11.51 -3.46
C LEU A 170 -12.57 -12.82 -3.95
N LYS A 171 -13.34 -13.91 -3.98
CA LYS A 171 -12.87 -15.25 -4.39
C LYS A 171 -12.11 -15.23 -5.73
N PRO A 172 -12.60 -14.59 -6.82
CA PRO A 172 -11.85 -14.55 -8.07
C PRO A 172 -10.45 -13.93 -7.94
N VAL A 173 -10.29 -12.93 -7.07
CA VAL A 173 -8.98 -12.31 -6.83
C VAL A 173 -8.09 -13.21 -5.99
N ILE A 174 -8.64 -13.87 -4.97
CA ILE A 174 -7.91 -14.85 -4.15
C ILE A 174 -7.39 -15.97 -5.04
N GLU A 175 -8.23 -16.53 -5.91
CA GLU A 175 -7.87 -17.59 -6.86
C GLU A 175 -6.81 -17.12 -7.87
N LYS A 176 -6.95 -15.89 -8.37
CA LYS A 176 -5.95 -15.31 -9.29
C LYS A 176 -4.58 -15.21 -8.62
N ILE A 177 -4.52 -14.77 -7.36
CA ILE A 177 -3.27 -14.66 -6.60
C ILE A 177 -2.74 -16.04 -6.21
N SER A 178 -3.58 -16.97 -5.75
CA SER A 178 -3.14 -18.33 -5.38
C SER A 178 -2.53 -19.05 -6.57
N ASN A 179 -3.19 -19.01 -7.74
CA ASN A 179 -2.69 -19.57 -8.99
C ASN A 179 -1.35 -18.94 -9.40
N PHE A 180 -1.25 -17.60 -9.31
CA PHE A 180 0.00 -16.90 -9.59
C PHE A 180 1.13 -17.31 -8.63
N LEU A 181 0.82 -17.57 -7.36
CA LEU A 181 1.78 -18.07 -6.37
C LEU A 181 2.09 -19.58 -6.54
N GLY A 182 1.31 -20.32 -7.32
CA GLY A 182 1.44 -21.76 -7.50
C GLY A 182 0.86 -22.55 -6.33
N LYS A 183 -0.23 -22.05 -5.74
CA LYS A 183 -0.91 -22.60 -4.56
C LYS A 183 -2.36 -22.93 -4.91
N GLN A 184 -2.89 -23.97 -4.31
CA GLN A 184 -4.27 -24.40 -4.44
C GLN A 184 -4.89 -24.53 -3.06
N TYR A 185 -6.15 -24.13 -2.95
CA TYR A 185 -6.91 -24.13 -1.71
C TYR A 185 -8.32 -24.64 -2.00
N SER A 186 -8.92 -25.29 -1.02
CA SER A 186 -10.33 -25.68 -1.07
C SER A 186 -11.25 -24.46 -1.03
N ASP A 187 -12.50 -24.64 -1.47
CA ASP A 187 -13.52 -23.59 -1.38
C ASP A 187 -13.72 -23.11 0.06
N GLN A 188 -13.64 -24.01 1.05
CA GLN A 188 -13.77 -23.65 2.46
C GLN A 188 -12.63 -22.74 2.92
N GLU A 189 -11.39 -23.06 2.55
CA GLU A 189 -10.22 -22.24 2.86
C GLU A 189 -10.29 -20.86 2.20
N ILE A 190 -10.76 -20.79 0.96
CA ILE A 190 -10.98 -19.52 0.26
C ILE A 190 -12.06 -18.69 0.95
N CYS A 191 -13.19 -19.29 1.33
CA CYS A 191 -14.27 -18.61 2.07
C CYS A 191 -13.78 -18.06 3.42
N LEU A 192 -12.96 -18.81 4.15
CA LEU A 192 -12.35 -18.35 5.41
C LEU A 192 -11.41 -17.17 5.18
N LEU A 193 -10.58 -17.23 4.13
CA LEU A 193 -9.68 -16.12 3.78
C LEU A 193 -10.47 -14.88 3.34
N GLU A 194 -11.52 -15.05 2.56
CA GLU A 194 -12.41 -13.96 2.15
C GLU A 194 -13.04 -13.27 3.36
N ASP A 195 -13.60 -14.03 4.30
CA ASP A 195 -14.16 -13.46 5.53
C ASP A 195 -13.09 -12.74 6.36
N HIS A 196 -11.90 -13.32 6.49
CA HIS A 196 -10.76 -12.68 7.17
C HIS A 196 -10.37 -11.32 6.52
N LEU A 197 -10.50 -11.20 5.19
CA LEU A 197 -10.13 -10.00 4.43
C LEU A 197 -11.26 -8.97 4.32
N ARG A 198 -12.48 -9.28 4.76
CA ARG A 198 -13.58 -8.31 4.79
C ARG A 198 -13.17 -7.07 5.55
N ILE A 199 -13.52 -5.90 5.02
CA ILE A 199 -13.01 -4.62 5.52
C ILE A 199 -13.28 -4.41 7.02
N ASP A 200 -14.42 -4.87 7.52
CA ASP A 200 -14.80 -4.75 8.93
C ASP A 200 -13.95 -5.64 9.86
N ASN A 201 -13.52 -6.80 9.37
CA ASN A 201 -12.58 -7.67 10.09
C ASN A 201 -11.16 -7.10 9.96
N PHE A 202 -10.77 -6.71 8.75
CA PHE A 202 -9.42 -6.23 8.43
C PHE A 202 -9.07 -4.93 9.16
N LYS A 203 -10.00 -3.98 9.28
CA LYS A 203 -9.77 -2.71 9.99
C LYS A 203 -9.52 -2.89 11.50
N ASN A 204 -10.07 -3.96 12.07
CA ASN A 204 -9.95 -4.28 13.50
C ASN A 204 -8.82 -5.27 13.80
N ASN A 205 -8.14 -5.78 12.75
CA ASN A 205 -7.03 -6.70 12.91
C ASN A 205 -5.75 -5.93 13.28
N LYS A 206 -5.32 -6.08 14.53
CA LYS A 206 -4.11 -5.45 15.09
C LYS A 206 -2.82 -5.78 14.32
N SER A 207 -2.78 -6.90 13.61
CA SER A 207 -1.61 -7.29 12.81
C SER A 207 -1.45 -6.43 11.54
N VAL A 208 -2.48 -5.66 11.12
CA VAL A 208 -2.46 -4.92 9.84
C VAL A 208 -3.00 -3.50 9.91
N ASN A 209 -3.58 -3.07 11.04
CA ASN A 209 -4.20 -1.76 11.18
C ASN A 209 -3.23 -0.61 11.51
N ASN A 210 -1.95 -0.93 11.73
CA ASN A 210 -0.87 0.00 12.12
C ASN A 210 -1.13 0.77 13.42
N ASP A 211 -1.77 0.14 14.41
CA ASP A 211 -1.92 0.74 15.75
C ASP A 211 -0.57 0.92 16.46
N ASP A 212 0.42 0.07 16.16
CA ASP A 212 1.81 0.22 16.62
C ASP A 212 2.40 1.59 16.24
N HIS A 213 2.16 2.06 15.02
CA HIS A 213 2.59 3.40 14.60
C HIS A 213 1.89 4.52 15.39
N LYS A 214 0.66 4.32 15.87
CA LYS A 214 0.00 5.29 16.76
C LYS A 214 0.64 5.27 18.14
N GLU A 215 0.91 4.08 18.67
CA GLU A 215 1.54 3.91 19.99
C GLU A 215 2.95 4.50 20.05
N LEU A 216 3.68 4.49 18.92
CA LEU A 216 4.98 5.13 18.76
C LEU A 216 4.90 6.63 18.47
N GLY A 217 3.70 7.17 18.25
CA GLY A 217 3.48 8.56 17.89
C GLY A 217 3.89 8.91 16.45
N ILE A 218 4.09 7.92 15.57
CA ILE A 218 4.40 8.14 14.14
C ILE A 218 3.14 8.53 13.37
N LEU A 219 2.01 7.90 13.71
CA LEU A 219 0.68 8.21 13.21
C LEU A 219 -0.07 9.08 14.23
N LEU A 220 -0.68 10.17 13.79
CA LEU A 220 -1.49 11.03 14.65
C LEU A 220 -2.76 10.29 15.09
N SER A 221 -2.99 10.26 16.40
CA SER A 221 -4.20 9.66 16.99
C SER A 221 -5.48 10.47 16.73
N THR A 222 -5.33 11.74 16.34
CA THR A 222 -6.44 12.65 16.01
C THR A 222 -6.96 12.49 14.58
N GLU A 223 -6.24 11.77 13.73
CA GLU A 223 -6.60 11.56 12.32
C GLU A 223 -7.26 10.18 12.11
N GLU A 224 -7.92 9.98 10.97
CA GLU A 224 -8.60 8.71 10.66
C GLU A 224 -7.61 7.52 10.62
N ASN A 225 -8.10 6.31 10.92
CA ASN A 225 -7.31 5.07 10.93
C ASN A 225 -6.65 4.78 9.56
N PHE A 226 -5.51 4.07 9.59
CA PHE A 226 -4.80 3.62 8.38
C PHE A 226 -5.71 2.80 7.44
N VAL A 227 -6.47 1.86 7.99
CA VAL A 227 -7.58 1.20 7.29
C VAL A 227 -8.84 2.04 7.49
N ARG A 228 -9.16 2.84 6.48
CA ARG A 228 -10.15 3.92 6.58
C ARG A 228 -11.57 3.48 6.23
N LYS A 229 -11.96 3.65 4.96
CA LYS A 229 -13.31 3.29 4.45
C LYS A 229 -13.33 1.97 3.69
N GLY A 230 -12.21 1.59 3.05
CA GLY A 230 -12.11 0.42 2.20
C GLY A 230 -13.23 0.35 1.16
N LYS A 231 -13.45 1.44 0.44
CA LYS A 231 -14.47 1.57 -0.61
C LYS A 231 -13.88 2.27 -1.83
N SER A 232 -14.39 1.94 -3.01
CA SER A 232 -14.18 2.71 -4.25
C SER A 232 -15.24 3.80 -4.40
N GLY A 233 -14.92 4.86 -5.13
CA GLY A 233 -15.81 6.00 -5.36
C GLY A 233 -15.91 6.97 -4.18
N GLY A 234 -15.05 6.82 -3.15
CA GLY A 234 -15.00 7.72 -2.00
C GLY A 234 -14.55 9.13 -2.37
N TRP A 235 -13.90 9.28 -3.53
CA TRP A 235 -13.53 10.56 -4.10
C TRP A 235 -14.70 11.52 -4.34
N LYS A 236 -15.92 11.03 -4.60
CA LYS A 236 -17.08 11.88 -4.91
C LYS A 236 -17.44 12.88 -3.80
N SER A 237 -17.02 12.65 -2.56
CA SER A 237 -17.23 13.59 -1.45
C SER A 237 -16.11 14.64 -1.29
N TYR A 238 -15.10 14.63 -2.16
CA TYR A 238 -13.93 15.52 -2.10
C TYR A 238 -13.75 16.37 -3.37
N PHE A 239 -14.32 15.93 -4.49
CA PHE A 239 -14.29 16.65 -5.75
C PHE A 239 -15.62 17.38 -5.94
N ASP A 240 -15.59 18.70 -5.95
CA ASP A 240 -16.68 19.51 -6.49
C ASP A 240 -16.73 19.39 -8.02
N ASP A 241 -17.71 20.01 -8.66
CA ASP A 241 -17.95 19.87 -10.10
C ASP A 241 -16.76 20.36 -10.94
N ASP A 242 -16.13 21.46 -10.54
CA ASP A 242 -14.99 22.06 -11.24
C ASP A 242 -13.75 21.15 -11.11
N LEU A 243 -13.41 20.74 -9.88
CA LEU A 243 -12.27 19.84 -9.61
C LEU A 243 -12.47 18.48 -10.27
N ASN A 244 -13.72 17.97 -10.27
CA ASN A 244 -14.05 16.72 -10.91
C ASN A 244 -13.83 16.77 -12.43
N THR A 245 -14.25 17.88 -13.06
CA THR A 245 -14.07 18.14 -14.49
C THR A 245 -12.59 18.24 -14.84
N GLU A 246 -11.81 19.00 -14.06
CA GLU A 246 -10.35 19.09 -14.22
C GLU A 246 -9.69 17.71 -14.13
N ALA A 247 -10.11 16.91 -13.16
CA ALA A 247 -9.58 15.57 -12.96
C ALA A 247 -9.96 14.61 -14.10
N ASP A 248 -11.19 14.69 -14.64
CA ASP A 248 -11.59 13.89 -15.80
C ASP A 248 -10.78 14.23 -17.05
N ILE A 249 -10.53 15.52 -17.30
CA ILE A 249 -9.66 15.96 -18.41
C ILE A 249 -8.25 15.38 -18.23
N TRP A 250 -7.64 15.55 -17.06
CA TRP A 250 -6.30 15.03 -16.77
C TRP A 250 -6.22 13.51 -16.93
N ILE A 251 -7.24 12.77 -16.47
CA ILE A 251 -7.31 11.31 -16.65
C ILE A 251 -7.39 10.97 -18.13
N GLN A 252 -8.33 11.58 -18.87
CA GLN A 252 -8.54 11.31 -20.29
C GLN A 252 -7.29 11.60 -21.12
N GLU A 253 -6.59 12.70 -20.84
CA GLU A 253 -5.36 13.06 -21.54
C GLU A 253 -4.26 12.02 -21.35
N ASN A 254 -4.07 11.50 -20.14
CA ASN A 254 -3.05 10.49 -19.88
C ASN A 254 -3.43 9.12 -20.43
N LEU A 255 -4.71 8.74 -20.40
CA LEU A 255 -5.20 7.49 -20.98
C LEU A 255 -5.11 7.44 -22.51
N LYS A 256 -4.96 8.57 -23.21
CA LYS A 256 -4.68 8.56 -24.66
C LYS A 256 -3.38 7.79 -25.00
N SER A 257 -2.47 7.67 -24.04
CA SER A 257 -1.15 7.09 -24.28
C SER A 257 -1.05 5.57 -24.04
N PHE A 258 -2.08 4.92 -23.47
CA PHE A 258 -2.10 3.46 -23.26
C PHE A 258 -3.49 2.93 -22.82
N ASP A 259 -3.77 1.67 -23.12
CA ASP A 259 -5.09 1.02 -23.11
C ASP A 259 -5.61 0.55 -21.73
N ILE A 260 -5.20 1.20 -20.64
CA ILE A 260 -5.68 0.81 -19.30
C ILE A 260 -7.12 1.29 -19.06
N GLN A 261 -7.96 0.41 -18.50
CA GLN A 261 -9.30 0.77 -18.04
C GLN A 261 -9.47 0.34 -16.59
N PHE A 262 -9.73 1.31 -15.72
CA PHE A 262 -10.05 1.03 -14.32
C PHE A 262 -11.45 0.43 -14.22
N PRO A 263 -11.66 -0.65 -13.45
CA PRO A 263 -12.98 -1.23 -13.27
C PRO A 263 -13.95 -0.20 -12.69
N ILE A 264 -15.14 -0.11 -13.27
CA ILE A 264 -16.21 0.74 -12.74
C ILE A 264 -16.79 0.03 -11.52
N THR A 265 -16.70 0.67 -10.35
CA THR A 265 -17.49 0.25 -9.18
C THR A 265 -18.89 0.83 -9.31
N LYS A 266 -19.89 -0.05 -9.48
CA LYS A 266 -21.31 0.29 -9.45
C LYS A 266 -21.71 0.83 -8.08
#